data_AF-A0A3C2B2W8-F1
#
_entry.id   AF-A0A3C2B2W8-F1
#
_cell.length_a   1.000
_cell.length_b   1.000
_cell.length_c   1.000
_cell.angle_alpha   90.00
_cell.angle_beta   90.00
_cell.angle_gamma   90.00
#
_symmetry.space_group_name_H-M   'P 1'
#
loop_
_entity.id
_entity.type
_entity.pdbx_description
1 polymer ?
#
loop_
_entity_poly.entity_id
_entity_poly.type
_entity_poly.pdbx_seq_one_letter_code
_entity_poly.pdbx_strand_id
1 'polypeptide(L)'
;MFAPGDRVRYECTGDDGLPLVRYGFVGGVAGSDGPIVVMLDGELGGDVVNAHQVQHVTITTVELLLHGTDLVDDPELRRGLLSLWHAEADSAGLDIDCTRTIGDGECDAPGGWCLAELTAGGERYLLRAVQLPHEPEMVRVRAEAPTRSA
;
A
#
# COMPACT_ATOMS: atom_id res chain seq x y z
N MET A 1 -4.30 18.34 0.35
CA MET A 1 -5.00 19.01 -0.76
C MET A 1 -4.36 18.49 -2.02
N PHE A 2 -5.15 18.04 -2.98
CA PHE A 2 -4.64 17.47 -4.21
C PHE A 2 -4.36 18.55 -5.25
N ALA A 3 -3.32 18.33 -6.06
CA ALA A 3 -2.91 19.17 -7.18
C ALA A 3 -2.70 18.31 -8.43
N PRO A 4 -2.93 18.88 -9.64
CA PRO A 4 -2.64 18.17 -10.87
C PRO A 4 -1.21 17.63 -10.93
N GLY A 5 -1.07 16.37 -11.32
CA GLY A 5 0.21 15.64 -11.34
C GLY A 5 0.54 14.87 -10.07
N ASP A 6 -0.22 15.06 -8.97
CA ASP A 6 -0.02 14.25 -7.77
C ASP A 6 -0.30 12.78 -8.06
N ARG A 7 0.61 11.91 -7.61
CA ARG A 7 0.43 10.46 -7.66
C ARG A 7 -0.59 10.04 -6.59
N VAL A 8 -1.63 9.33 -7.00
CA VAL A 8 -2.75 8.98 -6.13
C VAL A 8 -3.18 7.52 -6.26
N ARG A 9 -3.79 7.02 -5.19
CA ARG A 9 -4.50 5.75 -5.15
C ARG A 9 -5.93 5.96 -4.66
N TYR A 10 -6.84 5.08 -5.07
CA TYR A 10 -8.15 4.95 -4.44
C TYR A 10 -8.62 3.50 -4.53
N GLU A 11 -9.54 3.15 -3.62
CA GLU A 11 -10.21 1.86 -3.62
C GLU A 11 -11.55 1.97 -4.32
N CYS A 12 -11.81 1.02 -5.21
CA CYS A 12 -13.08 0.87 -5.88
C CYS A 12 -13.48 -0.61 -5.93
N THR A 13 -14.61 -0.88 -6.56
CA THR A 13 -15.05 -2.25 -6.86
C THR A 13 -14.76 -2.52 -8.32
N GLY A 14 -14.05 -3.61 -8.62
CA GLY A 14 -13.82 -4.08 -9.98
C GLY A 14 -15.09 -4.59 -10.63
N ASP A 15 -15.01 -4.85 -11.94
CA ASP A 15 -16.13 -5.37 -12.73
C ASP A 15 -16.60 -6.77 -12.28
N ASP A 16 -15.74 -7.50 -11.57
CA ASP A 16 -16.02 -8.78 -10.93
C ASP A 16 -16.73 -8.64 -9.57
N GLY A 17 -16.95 -7.42 -9.08
CA GLY A 17 -17.56 -7.14 -7.79
C GLY A 17 -16.58 -7.21 -6.61
N LEU A 18 -15.27 -7.38 -6.85
CA LEU A 18 -14.27 -7.46 -5.79
C LEU A 18 -13.60 -6.10 -5.53
N PRO A 19 -13.14 -5.83 -4.30
CA PRO A 19 -12.34 -4.64 -4.01
C PRO A 19 -11.08 -4.58 -4.87
N LEU A 20 -10.77 -3.41 -5.41
CA LEU A 20 -9.64 -3.15 -6.28
C LEU A 20 -8.99 -1.82 -5.89
N VAL A 21 -7.66 -1.79 -5.82
CA VAL A 21 -6.89 -0.54 -5.69
C VAL A 21 -6.51 -0.07 -7.09
N ARG A 22 -6.70 1.22 -7.36
CA ARG A 22 -6.35 1.85 -8.64
C ARG A 22 -5.32 2.94 -8.39
N TYR A 23 -4.34 3.03 -9.29
CA TYR A 23 -3.30 4.05 -9.27
C TYR A 23 -3.42 4.97 -10.49
N GLY A 24 -2.99 6.22 -10.30
CA GLY A 24 -3.02 7.21 -11.35
C GLY A 24 -2.46 8.55 -10.89
N PHE A 25 -2.76 9.59 -11.66
CA PHE A 25 -2.36 10.96 -11.36
C PHE A 25 -3.59 11.86 -11.33
N VAL A 26 -3.58 12.88 -10.49
CA VAL A 26 -4.62 13.91 -10.52
C VAL A 26 -4.55 14.66 -11.85
N GLY A 27 -5.60 14.58 -12.67
CA GLY A 27 -5.77 15.37 -13.88
C GLY A 27 -6.41 16.74 -13.61
N GLY A 28 -7.20 16.86 -12.55
CA GLY A 28 -7.85 18.11 -12.16
C GLY A 28 -8.66 17.98 -10.87
N VAL A 29 -8.92 19.12 -10.21
CA VAL A 29 -9.72 19.20 -8.98
C VAL A 29 -10.83 20.23 -9.18
N ALA A 30 -12.07 19.85 -8.92
CA ALA A 30 -13.22 20.74 -9.05
C ALA A 30 -13.42 21.59 -7.77
N GLY A 31 -12.75 22.73 -7.66
CA GLY A 31 -12.84 23.59 -6.47
C GLY A 31 -12.06 23.04 -5.26
N SER A 32 -12.31 23.54 -4.05
CA SER A 32 -11.51 23.17 -2.87
C SER A 32 -11.77 21.76 -2.33
N ASP A 33 -13.01 21.26 -2.45
CA ASP A 33 -13.46 19.96 -1.92
C ASP A 33 -14.29 19.14 -2.92
N GLY A 34 -14.31 19.55 -4.19
CA GLY A 34 -15.07 18.82 -5.19
C GLY A 34 -14.37 17.56 -5.68
N PRO A 35 -15.02 16.84 -6.60
CA PRO A 35 -14.47 15.61 -7.14
C PRO A 35 -13.13 15.85 -7.86
N ILE A 36 -12.33 14.80 -7.86
CA ILE A 36 -11.00 14.75 -8.45
C ILE A 36 -11.11 13.92 -9.73
N VAL A 37 -10.57 14.46 -10.82
CA VAL A 37 -10.35 13.69 -12.03
C VAL A 37 -9.02 12.95 -11.86
N VAL A 38 -9.04 11.63 -11.89
CA VAL A 38 -7.85 10.77 -11.80
C VAL A 38 -7.59 10.15 -13.16
N MET A 39 -6.44 10.46 -13.76
CA MET A 39 -5.96 9.80 -14.98
C MET A 39 -5.30 8.48 -14.57
N LEU A 40 -5.91 7.36 -14.95
CA LEU A 40 -5.50 6.02 -14.49
C LEU A 40 -4.32 5.48 -15.30
N ASP A 41 -3.46 4.71 -14.65
CA ASP A 41 -2.33 4.10 -15.33
C ASP A 41 -2.77 3.07 -16.36
N GLY A 42 -2.13 3.10 -17.53
CA GLY A 42 -2.44 2.17 -18.61
C GLY A 42 -3.78 2.44 -19.31
N GLU A 43 -4.53 3.46 -18.89
CA GLU A 43 -5.82 3.81 -19.48
C GLU A 43 -5.77 5.15 -20.22
N LEU A 44 -6.61 5.27 -21.27
CA LEU A 44 -6.74 6.50 -22.04
C LEU A 44 -7.73 7.50 -21.41
N GLY A 45 -8.52 7.05 -20.43
CA GLY A 45 -9.55 7.81 -19.74
C GLY A 45 -9.15 8.21 -18.32
N GLY A 46 -10.01 9.00 -17.69
CA GLY A 46 -9.88 9.32 -16.27
C GLY A 46 -11.20 9.16 -15.54
N ASP A 47 -11.11 8.76 -14.28
CA ASP A 47 -12.25 8.61 -13.39
C ASP A 47 -12.52 9.90 -12.63
N VAL A 48 -13.80 10.16 -12.34
CA VAL A 48 -14.23 11.26 -11.47
C VAL A 48 -14.54 10.67 -10.10
N VAL A 49 -13.65 10.89 -9.15
CA VAL A 49 -13.68 10.26 -7.82
C VAL A 49 -13.91 11.31 -6.74
N ASN A 50 -14.63 10.98 -5.68
CA ASN A 50 -14.76 11.91 -4.56
C ASN A 50 -13.42 12.05 -3.83
N ALA A 51 -13.06 13.27 -3.44
CA ALA A 51 -11.76 13.55 -2.81
C ALA A 51 -11.49 12.70 -1.55
N HIS A 52 -12.52 12.30 -0.81
CA HIS A 52 -12.39 11.47 0.39
C HIS A 52 -12.03 10.00 0.12
N GLN A 53 -12.19 9.53 -1.12
CA GLN A 53 -11.83 8.16 -1.53
C GLN A 53 -10.40 8.09 -2.07
N VAL A 54 -9.81 9.26 -2.37
CA VAL A 54 -8.48 9.39 -2.96
C VAL A 54 -7.46 9.62 -1.85
N GLN A 55 -6.31 8.98 -1.97
CA GLN A 55 -5.15 9.19 -1.09
C GLN A 55 -3.92 9.46 -1.95
N HIS A 56 -3.00 10.29 -1.45
CA HIS A 56 -1.68 10.39 -2.07
C HIS A 56 -0.96 9.06 -1.97
N VAL A 57 -0.20 8.70 -3.01
CA VAL A 57 0.72 7.58 -2.93
C VAL A 57 1.95 8.00 -2.15
N THR A 58 2.18 7.30 -1.05
CA THR A 58 3.35 7.38 -0.18
C THR A 58 3.73 5.96 0.21
N ILE A 59 4.97 5.76 0.67
CA ILE A 59 5.42 4.46 1.13
C ILE A 59 4.51 3.85 2.21
N THR A 60 3.91 4.68 3.06
CA THR A 60 3.02 4.23 4.15
C THR A 60 1.56 4.07 3.76
N THR A 61 1.16 4.52 2.57
CA THR A 61 -0.22 4.36 2.08
C THR A 61 -0.33 3.23 1.08
N VAL A 62 0.77 2.67 0.58
CA VAL A 62 0.74 1.44 -0.24
C VAL A 62 0.63 0.23 0.67
N GLU A 63 -0.43 -0.54 0.48
CA GLU A 63 -0.72 -1.70 1.30
C GLU A 63 -1.35 -2.81 0.46
N LEU A 64 -1.03 -4.04 0.83
CA LEU A 64 -1.72 -5.23 0.36
C LEU A 64 -2.65 -5.72 1.45
N LEU A 65 -3.86 -6.11 1.04
CA LEU A 65 -4.82 -6.76 1.90
C LEU A 65 -5.15 -8.13 1.30
N LEU A 66 -4.68 -9.18 1.96
CA LEU A 66 -4.69 -10.55 1.43
C LEU A 66 -5.48 -11.47 2.36
N HIS A 67 -6.25 -12.39 1.78
CA HIS A 67 -6.96 -13.42 2.54
C HIS A 67 -6.05 -14.64 2.72
N GLY A 68 -5.94 -15.15 3.95
CA GLY A 68 -5.17 -16.35 4.30
C GLY A 68 -4.35 -16.16 5.57
N THR A 69 -4.70 -16.89 6.63
CA THR A 69 -3.97 -16.86 7.91
C THR A 69 -2.60 -17.54 7.83
N ASP A 70 -2.48 -18.53 6.95
CA ASP A 70 -1.24 -19.22 6.62
C ASP A 70 -0.14 -18.30 6.07
N LEU A 71 -0.52 -17.16 5.46
CA LEU A 71 0.43 -16.17 4.95
C LEU A 71 1.40 -15.64 6.00
N VAL A 72 0.98 -15.56 7.27
CA VAL A 72 1.84 -15.12 8.38
C VAL A 72 2.38 -16.27 9.22
N ASP A 73 1.75 -17.44 9.20
CA ASP A 73 2.18 -18.60 9.99
C ASP A 73 3.25 -19.44 9.26
N ASP A 74 3.17 -19.55 7.93
CA ASP A 74 4.14 -20.27 7.10
C ASP A 74 5.32 -19.35 6.72
N PRO A 75 6.56 -19.68 7.12
CA PRO A 75 7.76 -18.91 6.76
C PRO A 75 7.98 -18.72 5.25
N GLU A 76 7.65 -19.72 4.41
CA GLU A 76 7.84 -19.63 2.96
C GLU A 76 6.84 -18.66 2.33
N LEU A 77 5.57 -18.73 2.74
CA LEU A 77 4.54 -17.79 2.30
C LEU A 77 4.85 -16.37 2.76
N ARG A 78 5.30 -16.22 4.01
CA ARG A 78 5.65 -14.92 4.60
C ARG A 78 6.81 -14.23 3.87
N ARG A 79 7.80 -14.99 3.40
CA ARG A 79 8.87 -14.46 2.51
C ARG A 79 8.28 -13.95 1.18
N GLY A 80 7.27 -14.61 0.64
CA GLY A 80 6.59 -14.19 -0.59
C GLY A 80 5.87 -12.85 -0.47
N LEU A 81 5.38 -12.49 0.72
CA LEU A 81 4.67 -11.22 0.97
C LEU A 81 5.52 -9.99 0.66
N LEU A 82 6.83 -10.04 0.93
CA LEU A 82 7.75 -8.95 0.58
C LEU A 82 7.79 -8.72 -0.94
N SER A 83 7.90 -9.79 -1.72
CA SER A 83 7.92 -9.72 -3.18
C SER A 83 6.60 -9.19 -3.75
N LEU A 84 5.47 -9.62 -3.18
CA LEU A 84 4.16 -9.09 -3.57
C LEU A 84 4.05 -7.60 -3.28
N TRP A 85 4.48 -7.16 -2.09
CA TRP A 85 4.43 -5.74 -1.73
C TRP A 85 5.35 -4.89 -2.61
N HIS A 86 6.52 -5.41 -3.00
CA HIS A 86 7.37 -4.74 -3.97
C HIS A 86 6.69 -4.55 -5.32
N ALA A 87 6.05 -5.60 -5.86
CA ALA A 87 5.31 -5.49 -7.12
C ALA A 87 4.17 -4.45 -7.04
N GLU A 88 3.52 -4.35 -5.88
CA GLU A 88 2.51 -3.33 -5.61
C GLU A 88 3.12 -1.93 -5.54
N ALA A 89 4.25 -1.76 -4.85
CA ALA A 89 4.98 -0.51 -4.75
C ALA A 89 5.48 -0.01 -6.12
N ASP A 90 5.99 -0.93 -6.95
CA ASP A 90 6.41 -0.65 -8.33
C ASP A 90 5.21 -0.20 -9.18
N SER A 91 4.08 -0.88 -9.07
CA SER A 91 2.83 -0.50 -9.75
C SER A 91 2.31 0.87 -9.28
N ALA A 92 2.46 1.16 -7.99
CA ALA A 92 2.15 2.46 -7.41
C ALA A 92 3.13 3.56 -7.84
N GLY A 93 4.27 3.21 -8.47
CA GLY A 93 5.31 4.15 -8.88
C GLY A 93 6.13 4.70 -7.71
N LEU A 94 6.25 3.94 -6.62
CA LEU A 94 7.12 4.30 -5.51
C LEU A 94 8.58 4.04 -5.87
N ASP A 95 9.45 4.98 -5.48
CA ASP A 95 10.90 4.82 -5.58
C ASP A 95 11.45 4.36 -4.23
N ILE A 96 11.97 3.12 -4.19
CA ILE A 96 12.53 2.50 -2.99
C ILE A 96 14.05 2.47 -3.13
N ASP A 97 14.75 3.29 -2.34
CA ASP A 97 16.20 3.43 -2.38
C ASP A 97 16.92 2.12 -2.02
N CYS A 98 16.42 1.44 -0.98
CA CYS A 98 17.06 0.26 -0.43
C CYS A 98 16.07 -0.62 0.33
N THR A 99 16.25 -1.93 0.23
CA THR A 99 15.51 -2.94 1.00
C THR A 99 16.48 -3.92 1.64
N ARG A 100 16.30 -4.16 2.94
CA ARG A 100 17.04 -5.17 3.71
C ARG A 100 16.05 -6.15 4.32
N THR A 101 16.11 -7.41 3.87
CA THR A 101 15.22 -8.47 4.33
C THR A 101 15.54 -8.91 5.75
N ILE A 102 14.51 -9.21 6.55
CA ILE A 102 14.64 -9.74 7.91
C ILE A 102 14.39 -11.26 7.85
N GLY A 103 15.24 -11.99 7.12
CA GLY A 103 15.14 -13.46 7.00
C GLY A 103 13.72 -13.93 6.65
N ASP A 104 13.12 -14.69 7.57
CA ASP A 104 11.76 -15.23 7.42
C ASP A 104 10.70 -14.31 7.98
N GLY A 105 11.07 -13.16 8.51
CA GLY A 105 10.26 -12.27 9.31
C GLY A 105 10.56 -12.42 10.81
N GLU A 106 10.61 -11.29 11.53
CA GLU A 106 10.71 -11.27 12.99
C GLU A 106 9.33 -10.99 13.59
N CYS A 107 8.85 -11.87 14.48
CA CYS A 107 7.59 -11.67 15.20
C CYS A 107 7.78 -10.61 16.28
N ASP A 108 7.14 -9.45 16.12
CA ASP A 108 7.26 -8.32 17.05
C ASP A 108 6.03 -8.19 17.98
N ALA A 109 4.90 -8.77 17.58
CA ALA A 109 3.65 -8.83 18.34
C ALA A 109 2.81 -10.04 17.89
N PRO A 110 1.84 -10.50 18.69
CA PRO A 110 0.91 -11.55 18.26
C PRO A 110 0.21 -11.17 16.94
N GLY A 111 0.40 -12.00 15.90
CA GLY A 111 -0.13 -11.75 14.55
C GLY A 111 0.60 -10.68 13.74
N GLY A 112 1.74 -10.16 14.23
CA GLY A 112 2.55 -9.14 13.59
C GLY A 112 3.97 -9.62 13.28
N TRP A 113 4.43 -9.39 12.06
CA TRP A 113 5.74 -9.82 11.57
C TRP A 113 6.44 -8.71 10.79
N CYS A 114 7.68 -8.41 11.17
CA CYS A 114 8.57 -7.50 10.47
C CYS A 114 9.26 -8.23 9.32
N LEU A 115 9.00 -7.83 8.08
CA LEU A 115 9.49 -8.52 6.88
C LEU A 115 10.82 -7.93 6.36
N ALA A 116 10.94 -6.60 6.35
CA ALA A 116 12.09 -5.91 5.81
C ALA A 116 12.22 -4.48 6.36
N GLU A 117 13.45 -3.98 6.42
CA GLU A 117 13.73 -2.55 6.57
C GLU A 117 13.80 -1.92 5.17
N LEU A 118 13.09 -0.81 4.96
CA LEU A 118 13.05 -0.08 3.71
C LEU A 118 13.67 1.32 3.90
N THR A 119 14.24 1.86 2.83
CA THR A 119 14.62 3.28 2.74
C THR A 119 13.99 3.88 1.50
N ALA A 120 13.34 5.03 1.65
CA ALA A 120 12.76 5.78 0.53
C ALA A 120 12.82 7.28 0.82
N GLY A 121 13.30 8.07 -0.14
CA GLY A 121 13.48 9.51 0.05
C GLY A 121 14.44 9.86 1.18
N GLY A 122 15.40 8.97 1.48
CA GLY A 122 16.34 9.13 2.59
C GLY A 122 15.78 8.84 4.00
N GLU A 123 14.49 8.50 4.12
CA GLU A 123 13.85 8.11 5.37
C GLU A 123 13.76 6.57 5.47
N ARG A 124 13.78 6.06 6.71
CA ARG A 124 13.69 4.62 6.99
C ARG A 124 12.26 4.23 7.31
N TYR A 125 11.87 3.02 6.92
CA TYR A 125 10.57 2.42 7.18
C TYR A 125 10.71 0.93 7.50
N LEU A 126 9.70 0.36 8.15
CA LEU A 126 9.63 -1.06 8.46
C LEU A 126 8.43 -1.67 7.75
N LEU A 127 8.67 -2.64 6.86
CA LEU A 127 7.60 -3.39 6.21
C LEU A 127 7.07 -4.45 7.16
N ARG A 128 5.77 -4.42 7.45
CA ARG A 128 5.13 -5.35 8.39
C ARG A 128 3.95 -6.06 7.74
N ALA A 129 3.83 -7.34 8.03
CA ALA A 129 2.62 -8.13 7.82
C ALA A 129 1.89 -8.25 9.16
N VAL A 130 0.61 -7.89 9.17
CA VAL A 130 -0.23 -7.90 10.37
C VAL A 130 -1.56 -8.55 10.06
N GLN A 131 -1.90 -9.60 10.79
CA GLN A 131 -3.24 -10.18 10.81
C GLN A 131 -4.22 -9.18 11.45
N LEU A 132 -5.32 -8.88 10.78
CA LEU A 132 -6.24 -7.83 11.24
C LEU A 132 -7.02 -8.30 12.48
N PRO A 133 -7.06 -7.52 13.59
CA PRO A 133 -7.74 -7.92 14.82
C PRO A 133 -9.25 -8.15 14.68
N HIS A 134 -9.89 -7.43 13.75
CA HIS A 134 -11.33 -7.50 13.50
C HIS A 134 -11.70 -8.43 12.35
N GLU A 135 -10.72 -8.88 11.56
CA GLU A 135 -10.86 -9.73 10.39
C GLU A 135 -9.69 -10.71 10.34
N PRO A 136 -9.66 -11.74 11.19
CA PRO A 136 -8.48 -12.57 11.38
C PRO A 136 -8.08 -13.34 10.12
N GLU A 137 -8.99 -13.56 9.17
CA GLU A 137 -8.67 -14.18 7.88
C GLU A 137 -7.86 -13.26 6.95
N MET A 138 -7.73 -11.98 7.30
CA MET A 138 -7.08 -10.96 6.47
C MET A 138 -5.72 -10.57 7.04
N VAL A 139 -4.73 -10.55 6.17
CA VAL A 139 -3.36 -10.11 6.44
C VAL A 139 -3.12 -8.82 5.67
N ARG A 140 -2.74 -7.77 6.40
CA ARG A 140 -2.32 -6.50 5.83
C ARG A 140 -0.80 -6.41 5.78
N VAL A 141 -0.25 -6.11 4.61
CA VAL A 141 1.18 -5.87 4.42
C VAL A 141 1.40 -4.42 4.02
N ARG A 142 2.12 -3.65 4.84
CA ARG A 142 2.40 -2.24 4.57
C ARG A 142 3.68 -1.76 5.25
N ALA A 143 4.26 -0.69 4.71
CA ALA A 143 5.37 -0.02 5.36
C ALA A 143 4.85 0.91 6.46
N GLU A 144 5.50 0.90 7.61
CA GLU A 144 5.20 1.77 8.74
C GLU A 144 6.42 2.65 9.05
N ALA A 145 6.17 3.89 9.47
CA ALA A 145 7.24 4.75 9.95
C ALA A 145 7.86 4.12 11.22
N PRO A 146 9.18 4.22 11.40
CA PRO A 146 9.85 3.67 12.56
C PRO A 146 9.28 4.32 13.81
N THR A 147 8.79 3.50 14.72
CA THR A 147 8.36 3.94 16.04
C THR A 147 9.57 4.59 16.69
N ARG A 148 9.51 5.90 16.94
CA ARG A 148 10.55 6.58 17.75
C ARG A 148 10.50 5.95 19.14
N SER A 149 11.44 5.06 19.43
CA SER A 149 11.73 4.66 20.80
C SER A 149 12.16 5.92 21.55
N ALA A 150 11.29 6.39 22.44
CA ALA A 150 11.60 7.45 23.40
C ALA A 150 12.57 6.96 24.47
#